data_AF-A0A1G9M102-F1
#
_entry.id   AF-A0A1G9M102-F1
#
_cell.length_a   1.000
_cell.length_b   1.000
_cell.length_c   1.000
_cell.angle_alpha   90.00
_cell.angle_beta   90.00
_cell.angle_gamma   90.00
#
_symmetry.space_group_name_H-M   'P 1'
#
loop_
_entity.id
_entity.type
_entity.pdbx_description
1 polymer ?
#
loop_
_entity_poly.entity_id
_entity_poly.type
_entity_poly.pdbx_seq_one_letter_code
_entity_poly.pdbx_strand_id
1 'polypeptide(L)' 'MSTAEKIAKKVSQFPESLQQEILDFVLFLEQKIEKSESGNLSQAQETSMKNIWTNDDDETWNDVPIR' A
#
# COMPACT_ATOMS: atom_id res chain seq x y z
N MET A 1 5.70 -31.38 5.73
CA MET A 1 4.48 -30.59 5.47
C MET A 1 4.88 -29.18 5.08
N SER A 2 4.55 -28.75 3.87
CA SER A 2 4.86 -27.42 3.33
C SER A 2 4.04 -26.33 4.02
N THR A 3 4.45 -25.06 3.86
CA THR A 3 3.68 -23.92 4.38
C THR A 3 2.29 -23.86 3.76
N ALA A 4 2.16 -24.11 2.46
CA ALA A 4 0.88 -24.16 1.75
C ALA A 4 -0.06 -25.24 2.34
N GLU A 5 0.47 -26.43 2.61
CA GLU A 5 -0.30 -27.51 3.23
C GLU A 5 -0.78 -27.15 4.65
N LYS A 6 0.07 -26.49 5.45
CA LYS A 6 -0.30 -26.03 6.80
C LYS A 6 -1.40 -24.98 6.77
N ILE A 7 -1.35 -24.06 5.79
CA ILE A 7 -2.37 -23.04 5.57
C ILE A 7 -3.70 -23.71 5.20
N ALA A 8 -3.70 -24.56 4.16
CA ALA A 8 -4.91 -25.26 3.72
C ALA A 8 -5.59 -26.02 4.86
N LYS A 9 -4.80 -26.74 5.68
CA LYS A 9 -5.31 -27.49 6.85
C LYS A 9 -5.91 -26.59 7.93
N LYS A 10 -5.36 -25.39 8.16
CA LYS A 10 -5.94 -24.43 9.12
C LYS A 10 -7.20 -23.78 8.57
N VAL A 11 -7.17 -23.35 7.30
CA VAL A 11 -8.30 -22.70 6.63
C VAL A 11 -9.53 -23.61 6.65
N SER A 12 -9.35 -24.90 6.36
CA SER A 12 -10.44 -25.88 6.34
C SER A 12 -11.12 -26.11 7.70
N GLN A 13 -10.54 -25.64 8.81
CA GLN A 13 -11.13 -25.75 10.16
C GLN A 13 -12.07 -24.59 10.51
N PHE A 14 -12.05 -23.51 9.74
CA PHE A 14 -12.90 -22.34 9.97
C PHE A 14 -14.28 -22.50 9.29
N PRO A 15 -15.31 -21.77 9.74
CA PRO A 15 -16.55 -21.58 8.99
C PRO A 15 -16.30 -20.96 7.61
N GLU A 16 -17.15 -21.27 6.63
CA GLU A 16 -17.04 -20.79 5.25
C GLU A 16 -16.91 -19.27 5.13
N SER A 17 -17.61 -18.50 5.98
CA SER A 17 -17.50 -17.04 6.00
C SER A 17 -16.07 -16.54 6.27
N LEU A 18 -15.37 -17.18 7.20
CA LEU A 18 -13.98 -16.84 7.53
C LEU A 18 -13.00 -17.40 6.48
N GLN A 19 -13.34 -18.53 5.85
CA GLN A 19 -12.55 -19.03 4.71
C GLN A 19 -12.60 -18.03 3.54
N GLN A 20 -13.77 -17.44 3.27
CA GLN A 20 -13.96 -16.42 2.25
C GLN A 20 -13.15 -15.16 2.58
N GLU A 21 -13.18 -14.68 3.83
CA GLU A 21 -12.38 -13.52 4.25
C GLU A 21 -10.87 -13.76 4.07
N ILE A 22 -10.39 -14.97 4.37
CA ILE A 22 -8.99 -15.35 4.15
C ILE A 22 -8.67 -15.35 2.65
N LEU A 23 -9.56 -15.88 1.81
CA LEU A 23 -9.38 -15.88 0.36
C LEU A 23 -9.31 -14.45 -0.19
N ASP A 24 -10.21 -13.57 0.24
CA ASP A 24 -10.23 -12.17 -0.15
C ASP A 24 -8.91 -11.47 0.23
N PHE A 25 -8.35 -11.79 1.41
CA PHE A 25 -7.05 -11.26 1.83
C PHE A 25 -5.89 -11.78 0.95
N VAL A 26 -5.91 -13.05 0.56
CA VAL A 26 -4.89 -13.60 -0.36
C VAL A 26 -4.96 -12.89 -1.71
N LEU A 27 -6.16 -12.69 -2.27
CA LEU A 27 -6.38 -11.96 -3.52
C LEU A 27 -5.91 -10.50 -3.41
N PHE A 28 -6.14 -9.86 -2.26
CA PHE A 28 -5.61 -8.53 -1.98
C PHE A 28 -4.06 -8.50 -2.02
N LEU A 29 -3.40 -9.51 -1.46
CA LEU A 29 -1.93 -9.59 -1.49
C LEU A 29 -1.40 -9.75 -2.91
N GLU A 30 -2.05 -10.55 -3.75
CA GLU A 30 -1.71 -10.69 -5.18
C GLU A 30 -1.81 -9.34 -5.90
N GLN A 31 -2.94 -8.65 -5.76
CA GLN A 31 -3.13 -7.32 -6.33
C GLN A 31 -2.12 -6.29 -5.80
N LYS A 32 -1.74 -6.39 -4.53
CA LYS A 32 -0.74 -5.50 -3.93
C LYS A 32 0.64 -5.73 -4.53
N ILE A 33 1.01 -6.98 -4.80
CA ILE A 33 2.28 -7.33 -5.47
C ILE A 33 2.28 -6.75 -6.89
N GLU A 34 1.23 -6.99 -7.68
CA GLU A 34 1.08 -6.42 -9.03
C GLU A 34 1.12 -4.88 -9.03
N LYS A 35 0.47 -4.25 -8.05
CA LYS A 35 0.51 -2.79 -7.86
C LYS A 35 1.88 -2.29 -7.43
N SER A 36 2.63 -3.06 -6.65
CA SER A 36 4.00 -2.68 -6.26
C SER A 36 4.96 -2.74 -7.45
N GLU A 37 4.76 -3.68 -8.37
CA GLU A 37 5.51 -3.77 -9.62
C GLU A 37 5.18 -2.60 -10.57
N SER A 38 3.95 -2.09 -10.54
CA SER A 38 3.53 -0.89 -11.29
C SER A 38 3.74 0.43 -10.51
N GLY A 39 4.10 0.36 -9.23
CA GLY A 39 4.08 1.46 -8.26
C GLY A 39 5.27 2.42 -8.29
N ASN A 40 6.21 2.26 -9.21
CA ASN A 40 7.39 3.13 -9.28
C ASN A 40 7.08 4.54 -9.82
N LEU A 41 5.95 4.72 -10.53
CA LEU A 41 5.60 6.00 -11.16
C LEU A 41 5.16 7.07 -10.15
N SER A 42 4.37 6.72 -9.12
CA SER A 42 4.00 7.69 -8.06
C SER A 42 5.20 8.13 -7.24
N GLN A 43 6.08 7.21 -6.85
CA GLN A 43 7.30 7.54 -6.10
C GLN A 43 8.27 8.37 -6.95
N ALA A 44 8.41 8.05 -8.25
CA ALA A 44 9.21 8.84 -9.18
C ALA A 44 8.62 10.24 -9.43
N GLN A 45 7.29 10.35 -9.47
CA GLN A 45 6.59 11.63 -9.55
C GLN A 45 6.86 12.47 -8.29
N GLU A 46 6.69 11.89 -7.09
CA GLU A 46 6.95 12.57 -5.82
C GLU A 46 8.40 13.09 -5.76
N THR A 47 9.37 12.27 -6.19
CA THR A 47 10.79 12.65 -6.25
C THR A 47 11.04 13.79 -7.23
N SER A 48 10.45 13.74 -8.43
CA SER A 48 10.58 14.79 -9.45
C SER A 48 9.92 16.10 -9.03
N MET A 49 8.77 15.99 -8.35
CA MET A 49 7.97 17.12 -7.90
C MET A 49 8.57 17.78 -6.67
N LYS A 50 9.27 17.05 -5.78
CA LYS A 50 9.83 17.61 -4.54
C LYS A 50 10.63 18.91 -4.75
N ASN A 51 11.46 18.98 -5.79
CA ASN A 51 12.26 20.17 -6.09
C ASN A 51 11.46 21.33 -6.72
N ILE A 52 10.25 21.06 -7.22
CA ILE A 52 9.33 22.06 -7.78
C ILE A 52 8.47 22.67 -6.67
N TRP A 53 8.01 21.85 -5.72
CA TRP A 53 7.20 22.30 -4.57
C TRP A 53 8.04 22.92 -3.45
N THR A 54 9.33 22.59 -3.35
CA THR A 54 10.24 23.24 -2.39
C THR A 54 10.95 24.41 -3.07
N ASN A 55 10.22 25.50 -3.32
CA ASN A 55 10.78 26.74 -3.86
C ASN A 55 10.69 27.86 -2.82
N ASP A 56 11.74 28.66 -2.71
CA ASP A 56 11.86 29.82 -1.80
C ASP A 56 10.69 30.81 -1.97
N ASP A 57 10.11 30.91 -3.17
CA ASP A 57 8.95 31.76 -3.44
C ASP A 57 7.68 31.29 -2.69
N ASP A 58 7.50 29.98 -2.47
CA ASP A 58 6.33 29.38 -1.81
C ASP A 58 6.41 29.48 -0.28
N GLU A 59 7.61 29.65 0.27
CA GLU A 59 7.84 29.80 1.72
C GLU A 59 7.48 31.19 2.26
N THR A 60 7.14 32.16 1.40
CA THR A 60 6.77 33.53 1.81
C THR A 60 5.52 33.60 2.70
N TRP A 61 4.72 32.53 2.76
CA TRP A 61 3.53 32.42 3.61
C TRP A 61 3.74 31.52 4.85
N ASN A 62 4.93 30.97 5.09
CA ASN A 62 5.18 30.11 6.24
C ASN A 62 5.26 30.88 7.58
N ASP A 63 5.60 32.17 7.53
CA ASP A 63 5.84 33.01 8.71
C ASP A 63 4.76 34.08 8.94
N VAL A 64 3.56 33.93 8.37
CA VAL A 64 2.48 34.91 8.64
C VAL A 64 2.03 34.78 10.10
N PRO A 65 2.10 35.85 10.92
CA PRO A 65 1.67 35.78 12.31
C PRO A 65 0.16 35.56 12.39
N ILE A 66 -0.24 34.50 13.11
CA ILE A 66 -1.65 34.24 13.40
C ILE A 66 -2.15 35.35 14.34
N ARG A 67 -3.16 36.10 13.91
CA ARG A 67 -3.80 37.18 14.68
C ARG A 67 -4.71 36.65 15.79
#